data_AF-A0AA35TA69-F1
#
_entry.id   AF-A0AA35TA69-F1
#
_cell.length_a   1.000
_cell.length_b   1.000
_cell.length_c   1.000
_cell.angle_alpha   90.00
_cell.angle_beta   90.00
_cell.angle_gamma   90.00
#
_symmetry.space_group_name_H-M   'P 1'
#
loop_
_entity.id
_entity.type
_entity.pdbx_description
1 polymer ?
#
loop_
_entity_poly.entity_id
_entity_poly.type
_entity_poly.pdbx_seq_one_letter_code
_entity_poly.pdbx_strand_id
1 'polypeptide(L)'
;MLAFDREGRAVVTEHKCGVRGDVEEGGGGMGGGKTVVVINVYVPMVDRDNVKEDRLSYKMLFYSVLQDRCAALEQAGKEVIVVGDLNCARDAIDSAYIQDTPTLLQGCPERERLKKFIVSSPPDPPLPSPSVLLDTFRFLHPDQPEAYTCWSTFFGYRKTNYGTRIDYILCSLSLTPHLWSAEVWAQHTGSDHCPVMAEFSSLSLLPSPQEPSLSLHLILGRQTTLSSFMEPKFSQLGVKIAASTVKNSSGKGVKRKAPETTSSRAKMPRTLQSFFNPSTSGQSTLTSEKTESDRGVEPTTENELAAQPPSSFLSSSQLKPEWSSLFSGPPKPPLCKKHAEPTILRTVRKAGPTKGRQFWVCSRPAGSQSDPNTQCDFFQW
;
A
#
# COMPACT_ATOMS: atom_id res chain seq x y z
N MET A 1 -6.98 15.62 13.96
CA MET A 1 -6.89 14.21 13.56
C MET A 1 -6.48 13.38 14.77
N LEU A 2 -7.27 12.38 15.16
CA LEU A 2 -6.74 11.25 15.92
C LEU A 2 -6.30 10.23 14.87
N ALA A 3 -4.99 10.13 14.61
CA ALA A 3 -4.48 9.03 13.81
C ALA A 3 -4.60 7.75 14.66
N PHE A 4 -5.20 6.69 14.10
CA PHE A 4 -5.31 5.40 14.80
C PHE A 4 -3.94 4.83 15.18
N ASP A 5 -2.92 5.14 14.37
CA ASP A 5 -1.55 4.73 14.61
C ASP A 5 -0.52 5.81 14.24
N ARG A 6 0.77 5.48 14.44
CA ARG A 6 1.90 6.34 14.07
C ARG A 6 2.37 6.14 12.62
N GLU A 7 1.87 5.12 11.91
CA GLU A 7 2.19 4.89 10.49
C GLU A 7 1.27 5.69 9.54
N GLY A 8 0.19 6.31 10.07
CA GLY A 8 -0.75 7.12 9.29
C GLY A 8 -1.81 6.32 8.55
N ARG A 9 -2.06 5.07 8.99
CA ARG A 9 -2.86 4.06 8.27
C ARG A 9 -4.38 4.28 8.29
N ALA A 10 -4.86 5.37 8.90
CA ALA A 10 -6.27 5.70 8.93
C ALA A 10 -6.51 7.21 8.85
N VAL A 11 -7.38 7.63 7.93
CA VAL A 11 -7.88 9.00 7.81
C VAL A 11 -9.39 8.98 8.02
N VAL A 12 -9.86 9.70 9.04
CA VAL A 12 -11.28 9.80 9.39
C VAL A 12 -11.83 11.15 8.93
N THR A 13 -12.94 11.13 8.21
CA THR A 13 -13.71 12.31 7.82
C THR A 13 -15.17 12.15 8.24
N GLU A 14 -15.84 13.24 8.58
CA GLU A 14 -17.23 13.24 9.04
C GLU A 14 -18.06 14.19 8.18
N HIS A 15 -19.17 13.68 7.65
CA HIS A 15 -20.02 14.33 6.68
C HIS A 15 -21.46 14.40 7.20
N LYS A 16 -22.18 15.46 6.84
CA LYS A 16 -23.63 15.55 7.05
C LYS A 16 -24.33 15.22 5.75
N CYS A 17 -25.34 14.37 5.82
CA CYS A 17 -26.09 13.89 4.64
C CYS A 17 -27.58 14.13 4.83
N GLY A 18 -28.23 14.77 3.86
CA GLY A 18 -29.68 14.71 3.73
C GLY A 18 -30.11 13.34 3.19
N VAL A 19 -31.27 12.85 3.64
CA VAL A 19 -31.87 11.61 3.10
C VAL A 19 -32.97 11.98 2.11
N ARG A 20 -32.86 11.47 0.88
CA ARG A 20 -33.82 11.73 -0.19
C ARG A 20 -34.94 10.68 -0.18
N GLY A 21 -35.96 10.90 0.65
CA GLY A 21 -37.14 10.05 0.74
C GLY A 21 -38.20 10.58 1.71
N ASP A 22 -37.75 11.21 2.80
CA ASP A 22 -38.57 11.77 3.88
C ASP A 22 -39.32 13.07 3.47
N VAL A 23 -40.24 12.96 2.52
CA VAL A 23 -41.27 13.98 2.26
C VAL A 23 -42.60 13.42 2.73
N GLU A 24 -42.98 13.72 3.98
CA GLU A 24 -44.37 13.56 4.39
C GLU A 24 -45.25 14.50 3.55
N GLU A 25 -46.40 14.01 3.07
CA GLU A 25 -47.37 14.78 2.28
C GLU A 25 -48.09 15.83 3.15
N GLY A 26 -47.36 16.84 3.60
CA GLY A 26 -47.86 17.84 4.55
C GLY A 26 -46.88 18.95 4.96
N GLY A 27 -45.60 18.90 4.60
CA GLY A 27 -44.66 19.96 4.96
C GLY A 27 -43.32 19.92 4.22
N GLY A 28 -42.81 21.09 3.83
CA GLY A 28 -41.51 21.26 3.18
C GLY A 28 -40.31 21.14 4.13
N GLY A 29 -40.28 20.09 4.96
CA GLY A 29 -39.16 19.78 5.84
C GLY A 29 -38.13 18.88 5.16
N MET A 30 -36.85 19.12 5.42
CA MET A 30 -35.83 18.09 5.19
C MET A 30 -35.94 17.07 6.32
N GLY A 31 -36.21 15.80 5.99
CA GLY A 31 -36.15 14.70 6.96
C GLY A 31 -34.76 14.43 7.52
N GLY A 32 -34.66 13.38 8.34
CA GLY A 32 -33.59 13.22 9.33
C GLY A 32 -32.18 13.23 8.75
N GLY A 33 -31.45 14.33 8.94
CA GLY A 33 -30.06 14.48 8.48
C GLY A 33 -29.12 13.47 9.14
N LYS A 34 -28.66 12.47 8.39
CA LYS A 34 -27.68 11.47 8.85
C LYS A 34 -26.28 12.10 9.00
N THR A 35 -25.48 11.51 9.88
CA THR A 35 -24.05 11.82 10.00
C THR A 35 -23.25 10.60 9.57
N VAL A 36 -22.50 10.72 8.47
CA VAL A 36 -21.71 9.62 7.89
C VAL A 36 -20.24 9.85 8.17
N VAL A 37 -19.59 8.87 8.80
CA VAL A 37 -18.15 8.90 9.10
C VAL A 37 -17.43 7.95 8.14
N VAL A 38 -16.61 8.51 7.26
CA VAL A 38 -15.78 7.74 6.31
C VAL A 38 -14.39 7.56 6.91
N ILE A 39 -14.03 6.30 7.15
CA ILE A 39 -12.72 5.85 7.65
C ILE A 39 -11.96 5.24 6.47
N ASN A 40 -11.07 6.01 5.85
CA ASN A 40 -10.14 5.50 4.85
C ASN A 40 -8.98 4.77 5.55
N VAL A 41 -8.70 3.52 5.19
CA VAL A 41 -7.69 2.66 5.82
C VAL A 41 -6.68 2.06 4.85
N TYR A 42 -5.45 1.89 5.33
CA TYR A 42 -4.41 1.07 4.71
C TYR A 42 -3.88 0.07 5.75
N VAL A 43 -4.57 -1.05 5.92
CA VAL A 43 -4.29 -2.05 6.97
C VAL A 43 -2.87 -2.61 6.82
N PRO A 44 -2.15 -2.93 7.92
CA PRO A 44 -0.82 -3.52 7.83
C PRO A 44 -0.79 -4.81 7.00
N MET A 45 0.08 -4.86 5.98
CA MET A 45 0.41 -6.13 5.30
C MET A 45 1.30 -7.01 6.20
N VAL A 46 1.10 -8.33 6.08
CA VAL A 46 1.90 -9.38 6.71
C VAL A 46 2.53 -10.20 5.60
N ASP A 47 3.86 -10.27 5.59
CA ASP A 47 4.61 -11.15 4.71
C ASP A 47 4.37 -12.61 5.16
N ARG A 48 3.79 -13.44 4.29
CA ARG A 48 3.44 -14.84 4.59
C ARG A 48 4.62 -15.80 4.47
N ASP A 49 5.64 -15.44 3.68
CA ASP A 49 6.89 -16.21 3.57
C ASP A 49 7.84 -15.90 4.74
N ASN A 50 7.59 -14.83 5.48
CA ASN A 50 8.43 -14.32 6.57
C ASN A 50 7.58 -13.63 7.65
N VAL A 51 6.62 -14.37 8.23
CA VAL A 51 5.72 -13.87 9.27
C VAL A 51 6.51 -13.48 10.52
N LYS A 52 6.78 -12.18 10.67
CA LYS A 52 7.17 -11.61 11.95
C LYS A 52 5.93 -11.52 12.83
N GLU A 53 5.93 -12.24 13.94
CA GLU A 53 4.80 -12.35 14.87
C GLU A 53 4.29 -10.97 15.29
N ASP A 54 5.19 -10.02 15.59
CA ASP A 54 4.89 -8.60 15.84
C ASP A 54 3.95 -7.96 14.80
N ARG A 55 4.14 -8.24 13.50
CA ARG A 55 3.35 -7.64 12.41
C ARG A 55 1.99 -8.29 12.25
N LEU A 56 1.88 -9.60 12.50
CA LEU A 56 0.58 -10.26 12.56
C LEU A 56 -0.21 -9.76 13.77
N SER A 57 0.40 -9.72 14.95
CA SER A 57 -0.20 -9.16 16.17
C SER A 57 -0.62 -7.70 15.98
N TYR A 58 0.20 -6.88 15.33
CA TYR A 58 -0.13 -5.48 15.00
C TYR A 58 -1.34 -5.38 14.06
N LYS A 59 -1.42 -6.22 13.03
CA LYS A 59 -2.57 -6.27 12.11
C LYS A 59 -3.87 -6.72 12.81
N MET A 60 -3.78 -7.73 13.66
CA MET A 60 -4.92 -8.24 14.43
C MET A 60 -5.42 -7.22 15.47
N LEU A 61 -4.51 -6.46 16.08
CA LEU A 61 -4.86 -5.31 16.92
C LEU A 61 -5.50 -4.19 16.08
N PHE A 62 -4.97 -3.89 14.89
CA PHE A 62 -5.55 -2.87 13.99
C PHE A 62 -7.00 -3.19 13.61
N TYR A 63 -7.30 -4.43 13.20
CA TYR A 63 -8.68 -4.87 12.95
C TYR A 63 -9.58 -4.74 14.19
N SER A 64 -9.04 -5.02 15.39
CA SER A 64 -9.79 -4.92 16.64
C SER A 64 -10.17 -3.47 16.95
N VAL A 65 -9.19 -2.56 16.97
CA VAL A 65 -9.41 -1.14 17.25
C VAL A 65 -10.27 -0.48 16.17
N LEU A 66 -10.18 -0.93 14.90
CA LEU A 66 -11.06 -0.50 13.82
C LEU A 66 -12.52 -0.90 14.09
N GLN A 67 -12.78 -2.17 14.43
CA GLN A 67 -14.13 -2.65 14.75
C GLN A 67 -14.71 -1.96 16.00
N ASP A 68 -13.92 -1.83 17.06
CA ASP A 68 -14.33 -1.14 18.30
C ASP A 68 -14.66 0.34 18.03
N ARG A 69 -13.91 1.00 17.13
CA ARG A 69 -14.20 2.38 16.73
C ARG A 69 -15.46 2.48 15.85
N CYS A 70 -15.73 1.51 14.98
CA CYS A 70 -16.99 1.49 14.22
C CYS A 70 -18.18 1.36 15.17
N ALA A 71 -18.14 0.40 16.10
CA ALA A 71 -19.18 0.22 17.11
C ALA A 71 -19.39 1.48 17.97
N ALA A 72 -18.32 2.15 18.40
CA ALA A 72 -18.40 3.38 19.19
C ALA A 72 -18.94 4.60 18.40
N LEU A 73 -18.88 4.59 17.07
CA LEU A 73 -19.49 5.62 16.22
C LEU A 73 -20.98 5.36 15.98
N GLU A 74 -21.37 4.09 15.76
CA GLU A 74 -22.76 3.67 15.64
C GLU A 74 -23.54 3.87 16.95
N GLN A 75 -22.93 3.55 18.10
CA GLN A 75 -23.46 3.87 19.43
C GLN A 75 -23.64 5.38 19.66
N ALA A 76 -22.89 6.21 18.94
CA ALA A 76 -23.03 7.67 18.95
C ALA A 76 -24.01 8.20 17.88
N GLY A 77 -24.82 7.32 17.28
CA GLY A 77 -25.83 7.69 16.28
C GLY A 77 -25.26 8.09 14.92
N LYS A 78 -24.05 7.62 14.57
CA LYS A 78 -23.40 7.92 13.29
C LYS A 78 -23.34 6.67 12.42
N GLU A 79 -23.63 6.86 11.14
CA GLU A 79 -23.41 5.86 10.10
C GLU A 79 -21.90 5.77 9.82
N VAL A 80 -21.38 4.57 9.56
CA VAL A 80 -19.96 4.34 9.29
C VAL A 80 -19.79 3.80 7.88
N ILE A 81 -18.76 4.30 7.18
CA ILE A 81 -18.21 3.69 5.97
C ILE A 81 -16.72 3.46 6.22
N VAL A 82 -16.24 2.23 6.02
CA VAL A 82 -14.81 1.90 5.98
C VAL A 82 -14.42 1.68 4.53
N VAL A 83 -13.35 2.31 4.06
CA VAL A 83 -12.90 2.21 2.66
C VAL A 83 -11.40 2.02 2.59
N GLY A 84 -10.94 1.21 1.64
CA GLY A 84 -9.52 1.02 1.33
C GLY A 84 -9.03 -0.42 1.49
N ASP A 85 -7.71 -0.56 1.56
CA ASP A 85 -7.03 -1.84 1.52
C ASP A 85 -6.98 -2.49 2.91
N LEU A 86 -7.65 -3.64 3.05
CA LEU A 86 -7.66 -4.47 4.26
C LEU A 86 -6.53 -5.51 4.29
N ASN A 87 -5.71 -5.61 3.24
CA ASN A 87 -4.60 -6.54 3.07
C ASN A 87 -4.94 -8.02 3.35
N CYS A 88 -6.19 -8.44 3.15
CA CYS A 88 -6.64 -9.82 3.34
C CYS A 88 -7.94 -10.08 2.56
N ALA A 89 -8.00 -11.18 1.81
CA ALA A 89 -9.22 -11.65 1.18
C ALA A 89 -10.13 -12.37 2.20
N ARG A 90 -11.37 -11.90 2.30
CA ARG A 90 -12.41 -12.41 3.22
C ARG A 90 -12.83 -13.84 2.91
N ASP A 91 -13.02 -14.18 1.63
CA ASP A 91 -13.57 -15.46 1.21
C ASP A 91 -12.86 -16.05 -0.02
N ALA A 92 -13.04 -17.35 -0.31
CA ALA A 92 -12.23 -18.04 -1.32
C ALA A 92 -12.39 -17.45 -2.73
N ILE A 93 -13.62 -17.07 -3.09
CA ILE A 93 -13.96 -16.38 -4.34
C ILE A 93 -13.27 -15.00 -4.52
N ASP A 94 -12.70 -14.45 -3.45
CA ASP A 94 -11.95 -13.18 -3.49
C ASP A 94 -10.46 -13.39 -3.84
N SER A 95 -9.96 -14.59 -4.15
CA SER A 95 -8.54 -14.77 -4.48
C SER A 95 -8.20 -16.03 -5.29
N ALA A 96 -7.66 -15.86 -6.50
CA ALA A 96 -7.23 -16.97 -7.36
C ALA A 96 -6.25 -17.92 -6.65
N TYR A 97 -5.25 -17.36 -5.96
CA TYR A 97 -4.25 -18.13 -5.19
C TYR A 97 -4.85 -18.99 -4.06
N ILE A 98 -5.97 -18.54 -3.48
CA ILE A 98 -6.69 -19.31 -2.45
C ILE A 98 -7.53 -20.42 -3.08
N GLN A 99 -8.10 -20.18 -4.27
CA GLN A 99 -8.86 -21.18 -5.03
C GLN A 99 -7.94 -22.31 -5.51
N ASP A 100 -6.72 -21.98 -5.95
CA ASP A 100 -5.68 -22.96 -6.30
C ASP A 100 -5.15 -23.74 -5.08
N THR A 101 -5.05 -23.08 -3.92
CA THR A 101 -4.47 -23.68 -2.70
C THR A 101 -5.40 -23.58 -1.48
N PRO A 102 -6.54 -24.29 -1.44
CA PRO A 102 -7.55 -24.13 -0.38
C PRO A 102 -7.07 -24.45 1.04
N THR A 103 -5.99 -25.23 1.20
CA THR A 103 -5.38 -25.51 2.51
C THR A 103 -4.88 -24.25 3.22
N LEU A 104 -4.52 -23.19 2.48
CA LEU A 104 -4.10 -21.89 3.04
C LEU A 104 -5.26 -21.11 3.71
N LEU A 105 -6.48 -21.65 3.69
CA LEU A 105 -7.65 -21.12 4.40
C LEU A 105 -7.76 -21.59 5.85
N GLN A 106 -7.08 -22.67 6.23
CA GLN A 106 -7.24 -23.30 7.53
C GLN A 106 -6.36 -22.60 8.58
N GLY A 107 -6.95 -22.19 9.70
CA GLY A 107 -6.24 -21.49 10.78
C GLY A 107 -5.70 -20.11 10.38
N CYS A 108 -6.38 -19.40 9.46
CA CYS A 108 -5.96 -18.11 8.92
C CYS A 108 -6.58 -16.96 9.75
N PRO A 109 -5.87 -16.39 10.75
CA PRO A 109 -6.53 -15.60 11.81
C PRO A 109 -7.09 -14.27 11.30
N GLU A 110 -6.40 -13.70 10.30
CA GLU A 110 -6.79 -12.47 9.61
C GLU A 110 -8.18 -12.62 8.97
N ARG A 111 -8.39 -13.72 8.24
CA ARG A 111 -9.65 -14.03 7.55
C ARG A 111 -10.75 -14.41 8.54
N GLU A 112 -10.42 -15.12 9.59
CA GLU A 112 -11.34 -15.42 10.69
C GLU A 112 -11.78 -14.16 11.45
N ARG A 113 -10.91 -13.15 11.57
CA ARG A 113 -11.29 -11.84 12.13
C ARG A 113 -12.16 -11.04 11.15
N LEU A 114 -11.82 -11.00 9.87
CA LEU A 114 -12.67 -10.34 8.85
C LEU A 114 -14.09 -10.93 8.83
N LYS A 115 -14.22 -12.27 8.91
CA LYS A 115 -15.54 -12.94 8.98
C LYS A 115 -16.36 -12.62 10.24
N LYS A 116 -15.74 -12.08 11.31
CA LYS A 116 -16.38 -11.62 12.56
C LYS A 116 -16.63 -10.10 12.59
N PHE A 117 -16.19 -9.37 11.57
CA PHE A 117 -16.35 -7.92 11.45
C PHE A 117 -17.15 -7.51 10.21
N ILE A 118 -17.15 -8.34 9.17
CA ILE A 118 -17.79 -8.06 7.89
C ILE A 118 -18.84 -9.13 7.59
N VAL A 119 -19.99 -8.72 7.05
CA VAL A 119 -21.04 -9.61 6.52
C VAL A 119 -21.30 -9.30 5.04
N SER A 120 -21.77 -10.28 4.27
CA SER A 120 -22.15 -10.09 2.85
C SER A 120 -23.65 -9.81 2.67
N SER A 121 -24.44 -10.00 3.73
CA SER A 121 -25.87 -9.70 3.80
C SER A 121 -26.21 -9.24 5.22
N PRO A 122 -27.30 -8.47 5.43
CA PRO A 122 -27.82 -8.21 6.77
C PRO A 122 -28.16 -9.54 7.49
N PRO A 123 -27.73 -9.73 8.75
CA PRO A 123 -28.02 -10.95 9.50
C PRO A 123 -29.46 -10.96 10.00
N ASP A 124 -30.11 -12.12 9.88
CA ASP A 124 -31.43 -12.42 10.45
C ASP A 124 -31.32 -13.66 11.37
N PRO A 125 -31.59 -13.56 12.68
CA PRO A 125 -31.91 -12.33 13.41
C PRO A 125 -30.70 -11.38 13.52
N PRO A 126 -30.92 -10.08 13.83
CA PRO A 126 -29.85 -9.12 14.06
C PRO A 126 -28.87 -9.56 15.16
N LEU A 127 -27.57 -9.38 14.91
CA LEU A 127 -26.52 -9.78 15.85
C LEU A 127 -26.50 -8.86 17.09
N PRO A 128 -26.43 -9.41 18.33
CA PRO A 128 -26.49 -8.60 19.55
C PRO A 128 -25.18 -7.85 19.85
N SER A 129 -24.03 -8.36 19.39
CA SER A 129 -22.71 -7.72 19.39
C SER A 129 -21.64 -8.70 18.86
N PRO A 130 -20.45 -8.24 18.42
CA PRO A 130 -20.07 -6.85 18.14
C PRO A 130 -20.77 -6.28 16.88
N SER A 131 -20.52 -5.01 16.57
CA SER A 131 -20.91 -4.42 15.28
C SER A 131 -20.26 -5.16 14.11
N VAL A 132 -21.02 -5.30 13.02
CA VAL A 132 -20.57 -5.81 11.73
C VAL A 132 -20.92 -4.83 10.61
N LEU A 133 -20.03 -4.69 9.64
CA LEU A 133 -20.26 -3.88 8.44
C LEU A 133 -20.59 -4.75 7.24
N LEU A 134 -21.43 -4.24 6.33
CA LEU A 134 -21.77 -4.89 5.07
C LEU A 134 -20.67 -4.67 4.03
N ASP A 135 -20.20 -5.73 3.39
CA ASP A 135 -19.37 -5.69 2.18
C ASP A 135 -20.24 -5.25 0.99
N THR A 136 -20.14 -3.99 0.55
CA THR A 136 -21.07 -3.44 -0.45
C THR A 136 -20.98 -4.17 -1.78
N PHE A 137 -19.78 -4.66 -2.14
CA PHE A 137 -19.58 -5.43 -3.35
C PHE A 137 -20.21 -6.82 -3.23
N ARG A 138 -19.94 -7.58 -2.14
CA ARG A 138 -20.52 -8.92 -1.97
C ARG A 138 -22.02 -8.92 -1.63
N PHE A 139 -22.60 -7.78 -1.26
CA PHE A 139 -24.06 -7.63 -1.15
C PHE A 139 -24.76 -7.58 -2.51
N LEU A 140 -24.21 -6.81 -3.46
CA LEU A 140 -24.79 -6.68 -4.81
C LEU A 140 -24.30 -7.76 -5.79
N HIS A 141 -23.11 -8.30 -5.54
CA HIS A 141 -22.42 -9.26 -6.40
C HIS A 141 -21.93 -10.49 -5.60
N PRO A 142 -22.82 -11.21 -4.89
CA PRO A 142 -22.44 -12.28 -3.95
C PRO A 142 -21.57 -13.35 -4.62
N ASP A 143 -22.04 -13.90 -5.74
CA ASP A 143 -21.41 -15.03 -6.42
C ASP A 143 -20.49 -14.64 -7.59
N GLN A 144 -20.18 -13.35 -7.78
CA GLN A 144 -19.34 -12.91 -8.89
C GLN A 144 -17.89 -13.40 -8.71
N PRO A 145 -17.37 -14.27 -9.59
CA PRO A 145 -15.98 -14.70 -9.52
C PRO A 145 -15.05 -13.60 -10.05
N GLU A 146 -13.74 -13.78 -9.88
CA GLU A 146 -12.70 -13.04 -10.62
C GLU A 146 -12.67 -11.50 -10.43
N ALA A 147 -13.47 -10.95 -9.52
CA ALA A 147 -13.57 -9.54 -9.19
C ALA A 147 -12.44 -9.07 -8.26
N TYR A 148 -11.21 -9.30 -8.66
CA TYR A 148 -9.99 -8.97 -7.91
C TYR A 148 -9.66 -7.48 -8.00
N THR A 149 -8.95 -6.96 -6.99
CA THR A 149 -8.54 -5.54 -6.92
C THR A 149 -7.03 -5.34 -6.94
N CYS A 150 -6.23 -6.35 -6.61
CA CYS A 150 -4.78 -6.30 -6.60
C CYS A 150 -4.17 -7.49 -7.36
N TRP A 151 -3.09 -7.23 -8.12
CA TRP A 151 -2.35 -8.24 -8.90
C TRP A 151 -0.83 -7.98 -8.84
N SER A 152 -0.03 -9.05 -8.75
CA SER A 152 1.44 -8.92 -8.74
C SER A 152 1.98 -8.30 -10.03
N THR A 153 2.60 -7.12 -9.90
CA THR A 153 3.32 -6.42 -10.97
C THR A 153 4.56 -7.17 -11.43
N PHE A 154 5.25 -7.87 -10.52
CA PHE A 154 6.47 -8.63 -10.83
C PHE A 154 6.22 -9.76 -11.85
N PHE A 155 5.09 -10.46 -11.72
CA PHE A 155 4.66 -11.50 -12.67
C PHE A 155 3.73 -10.99 -13.78
N GLY A 156 3.29 -9.72 -13.70
CA GLY A 156 2.35 -9.12 -14.68
C GLY A 156 0.94 -9.71 -14.63
N TYR A 157 0.54 -10.31 -13.51
CA TYR A 157 -0.64 -11.17 -13.36
C TYR A 157 -1.98 -10.50 -13.69
N ARG A 158 -2.05 -9.17 -13.71
CA ARG A 158 -3.24 -8.41 -14.16
C ARG A 158 -3.66 -8.75 -15.60
N LYS A 159 -2.75 -9.27 -16.43
CA LYS A 159 -3.05 -9.74 -17.80
C LYS A 159 -3.75 -11.09 -17.87
N THR A 160 -3.58 -11.92 -16.85
CA THR A 160 -4.19 -13.26 -16.72
C THR A 160 -5.24 -13.29 -15.61
N ASN A 161 -5.65 -12.10 -15.15
CA ASN A 161 -6.49 -11.86 -13.98
C ASN A 161 -6.11 -12.64 -12.70
N TYR A 162 -4.84 -13.00 -12.52
CA TYR A 162 -4.43 -13.80 -11.36
C TYR A 162 -4.22 -12.92 -10.12
N GLY A 163 -5.32 -12.62 -9.43
CA GLY A 163 -5.38 -11.57 -8.41
C GLY A 163 -6.07 -11.97 -7.12
N THR A 164 -6.26 -10.94 -6.28
CA THR A 164 -6.92 -11.00 -4.99
C THR A 164 -7.74 -9.71 -4.79
N ARG A 165 -8.95 -9.79 -4.24
CA ARG A 165 -9.74 -8.65 -3.75
C ARG A 165 -9.34 -8.38 -2.29
N ILE A 166 -8.62 -7.29 -2.08
CA ILE A 166 -8.20 -6.80 -0.75
C ILE A 166 -8.65 -5.36 -0.47
N ASP A 167 -9.16 -4.66 -1.49
CA ASP A 167 -9.71 -3.32 -1.39
C ASP A 167 -11.22 -3.42 -1.20
N TYR A 168 -11.74 -2.76 -0.16
CA TYR A 168 -13.13 -2.87 0.26
C TYR A 168 -13.79 -1.49 0.37
N ILE A 169 -15.11 -1.47 0.15
CA ILE A 169 -16.00 -0.48 0.74
C ILE A 169 -16.96 -1.26 1.63
N LEU A 170 -17.02 -0.89 2.90
CA LEU A 170 -17.88 -1.47 3.91
C LEU A 170 -18.79 -0.39 4.49
N CYS A 171 -20.05 -0.70 4.80
CA CYS A 171 -20.97 0.26 5.40
C CYS A 171 -21.76 -0.30 6.60
N SER A 172 -22.24 0.57 7.49
CA SER A 172 -23.22 0.23 8.52
C SER A 172 -24.47 -0.39 7.88
N LEU A 173 -25.08 -1.38 8.54
CA LEU A 173 -26.27 -2.08 8.01
C LEU A 173 -27.44 -1.13 7.70
N SER A 174 -27.55 -0.03 8.45
CA SER A 174 -28.50 1.07 8.24
C SER A 174 -28.29 1.88 6.95
N LEU A 175 -27.15 1.73 6.27
CA LEU A 175 -26.90 2.29 4.94
C LEU A 175 -27.31 1.38 3.78
N THR A 176 -27.64 0.11 4.03
CA THR A 176 -28.04 -0.86 3.00
C THR A 176 -29.19 -0.36 2.09
N PRO A 177 -30.27 0.26 2.62
CA PRO A 177 -31.37 0.77 1.78
C PRO A 177 -30.99 1.97 0.90
N HIS A 178 -29.82 2.58 1.13
CA HIS A 178 -29.31 3.72 0.37
C HIS A 178 -28.30 3.33 -0.71
N LEU A 179 -27.75 2.11 -0.66
CA LEU A 179 -26.75 1.59 -1.59
C LEU A 179 -27.38 1.28 -2.95
N TRP A 180 -26.78 1.79 -4.03
CA TRP A 180 -27.27 1.69 -5.41
C TRP A 180 -26.38 0.81 -6.29
N SER A 181 -25.06 0.98 -6.19
CA SER A 181 -24.07 0.22 -6.96
C SER A 181 -22.79 0.01 -6.14
N ALA A 182 -22.02 -1.03 -6.48
CA ALA A 182 -20.71 -1.30 -5.91
C ALA A 182 -19.83 -2.01 -6.96
N GLU A 183 -18.77 -1.35 -7.43
CA GLU A 183 -18.03 -1.77 -8.63
C GLU A 183 -16.53 -1.94 -8.37
N VAL A 184 -15.92 -2.90 -9.07
CA VAL A 184 -14.46 -3.10 -9.13
C VAL A 184 -13.95 -2.57 -10.47
N TRP A 185 -13.16 -1.50 -10.43
CA TRP A 185 -12.73 -0.77 -11.63
C TRP A 185 -11.41 -1.31 -12.22
N ALA A 186 -11.37 -2.62 -12.50
CA ALA A 186 -10.20 -3.35 -12.96
C ALA A 186 -9.55 -2.80 -14.25
N GLN A 187 -10.29 -2.02 -15.06
CA GLN A 187 -9.79 -1.31 -16.25
C GLN A 187 -8.86 -0.13 -15.93
N HIS A 188 -8.94 0.47 -14.74
CA HIS A 188 -8.14 1.63 -14.36
C HIS A 188 -6.75 1.22 -13.89
N THR A 189 -5.75 1.40 -14.75
CA THR A 189 -4.34 1.06 -14.49
C THR A 189 -3.54 2.25 -13.94
N GLY A 190 -2.42 1.95 -13.28
CA GLY A 190 -1.53 2.95 -12.66
C GLY A 190 -0.87 2.43 -11.38
N SER A 191 -1.55 1.53 -10.68
CA SER A 191 -1.01 0.72 -9.58
C SER A 191 -1.09 -0.78 -9.94
N ASP A 192 -0.45 -1.58 -9.10
CA ASP A 192 -0.78 -2.99 -8.84
C ASP A 192 -2.25 -3.19 -8.40
N HIS A 193 -2.80 -2.24 -7.64
CA HIS A 193 -4.23 -2.18 -7.30
C HIS A 193 -5.10 -1.54 -8.42
N CYS A 194 -6.43 -1.66 -8.31
CA CYS A 194 -7.41 -0.84 -9.02
C CYS A 194 -8.40 -0.18 -8.04
N PRO A 195 -9.12 0.88 -8.45
CA PRO A 195 -10.16 1.48 -7.61
C PRO A 195 -11.33 0.52 -7.36
N VAL A 196 -12.02 0.75 -6.25
CA VAL A 196 -13.37 0.26 -5.97
C VAL A 196 -14.29 1.48 -5.81
N MET A 197 -15.55 1.34 -6.20
CA MET A 197 -16.57 2.40 -6.15
C MET A 197 -17.83 1.87 -5.46
N ALA A 198 -18.55 2.72 -4.73
CA ALA A 198 -19.92 2.44 -4.30
C ALA A 198 -20.75 3.73 -4.29
N GLU A 199 -21.96 3.67 -4.83
CA GLU A 199 -22.88 4.80 -4.91
C GLU A 199 -24.02 4.66 -3.89
N PHE A 200 -24.33 5.75 -3.18
CA PHE A 200 -25.43 5.80 -2.22
C PHE A 200 -26.47 6.83 -2.68
N SER A 201 -27.34 6.45 -3.63
CA SER A 201 -28.13 7.38 -4.47
C SER A 201 -29.17 8.23 -3.72
N SER A 202 -29.54 7.84 -2.49
CA SER A 202 -30.47 8.58 -1.63
C SER A 202 -29.79 9.37 -0.49
N LEU A 203 -28.45 9.43 -0.45
CA LEU A 203 -27.69 10.31 0.45
C LEU A 203 -27.19 11.55 -0.30
N SER A 204 -27.58 12.74 0.14
CA SER A 204 -27.09 14.01 -0.40
C SER A 204 -26.09 14.67 0.55
N LEU A 205 -24.83 14.78 0.13
CA LEU A 205 -23.79 15.46 0.92
C LEU A 205 -24.15 16.94 1.13
N LEU A 206 -24.22 17.37 2.39
CA LEU A 206 -24.48 18.75 2.78
C LEU A 206 -23.13 19.49 2.91
N PRO A 207 -22.94 20.66 2.25
CA PRO A 207 -21.69 21.41 2.34
C PRO A 207 -21.35 21.83 3.78
N SER A 208 -20.09 21.62 4.19
CA SER A 208 -19.59 22.20 5.44
C SER A 208 -19.36 23.70 5.27
N PRO A 209 -19.83 24.56 6.20
CA PRO A 209 -19.54 26.00 6.18
C PRO A 209 -18.10 26.33 6.66
N GLN A 210 -17.34 25.32 7.09
CA GLN A 210 -15.94 25.44 7.50
C GLN A 210 -15.10 24.42 6.73
N GLU A 211 -13.90 24.82 6.28
CA GLU A 211 -12.92 23.85 5.79
C GLU A 211 -12.52 22.86 6.89
N PRO A 212 -12.17 21.61 6.55
CA PRO A 212 -11.58 20.69 7.51
C PRO A 212 -10.33 21.30 8.15
N SER A 213 -10.17 21.14 9.47
CA SER A 213 -8.98 21.57 10.22
C SER A 213 -7.67 20.85 9.85
N LEU A 214 -7.70 20.07 8.76
CA LEU A 214 -6.59 19.37 8.13
C LEU A 214 -6.25 19.91 6.74
N SER A 215 -6.87 21.02 6.30
CA SER A 215 -6.42 21.76 5.10
C SER A 215 -4.93 22.08 5.23
N LEU A 216 -4.12 21.57 4.29
CA LEU A 216 -2.67 21.70 4.32
C LEU A 216 -2.25 23.17 4.17
N HIS A 217 -1.97 23.84 5.29
CA HIS A 217 -1.23 25.11 5.31
C HIS A 217 0.13 25.03 4.58
N LEU A 218 0.65 23.81 4.34
CA LEU A 218 1.79 23.53 3.48
C LEU A 218 1.60 23.98 2.01
N ILE A 219 0.37 24.13 1.52
CA ILE A 219 0.08 24.59 0.15
C ILE A 219 0.03 26.13 0.06
N LEU A 220 0.08 26.85 1.21
CA LEU A 220 0.29 28.31 1.24
C LEU A 220 1.73 28.72 0.88
N GLY A 221 2.58 27.76 0.51
CA GLY A 221 3.88 28.02 -0.10
C GLY A 221 3.72 28.79 -1.42
N ARG A 222 4.19 30.04 -1.44
CA ARG A 222 4.26 30.90 -2.63
C ARG A 222 4.80 30.12 -3.83
N GLN A 223 4.03 30.05 -4.92
CA GLN A 223 4.30 29.21 -6.09
C GLN A 223 5.76 29.32 -6.55
N THR A 224 6.56 28.30 -6.23
CA THR A 224 7.94 28.17 -6.70
C THR A 224 7.92 27.76 -8.17
N THR A 225 8.52 28.58 -9.04
CA THR A 225 8.66 28.23 -10.45
C THR A 225 9.52 26.98 -10.60
N LEU A 226 9.21 26.14 -11.60
CA LEU A 226 9.92 24.88 -11.86
C LEU A 226 11.45 25.06 -12.01
N SER A 227 11.90 26.24 -12.46
CA SER A 227 13.32 26.64 -12.47
C SER A 227 13.98 26.57 -11.09
N SER A 228 13.33 27.10 -10.05
CA SER A 228 13.85 27.10 -8.66
C SER A 228 13.91 25.71 -8.01
N PHE A 229 13.23 24.72 -8.60
CA PHE A 229 13.34 23.31 -8.23
C PHE A 229 14.52 22.61 -8.94
N MET A 230 14.99 23.16 -10.06
CA MET A 230 16.12 22.65 -10.84
C MET A 230 17.44 23.37 -10.57
N GLU A 231 17.46 24.44 -9.78
CA GLU A 231 18.69 25.10 -9.31
C GLU A 231 19.42 24.22 -8.27
N PRO A 232 20.68 23.82 -8.51
CA PRO A 232 21.44 23.03 -7.54
C PRO A 232 21.75 23.85 -6.28
N LYS A 233 21.28 23.40 -5.11
CA LYS A 233 21.47 24.06 -3.80
C LYS A 233 22.89 23.92 -3.23
N PHE A 234 23.90 24.27 -4.00
CA PHE A 234 25.33 24.19 -3.63
C PHE A 234 25.85 25.42 -2.86
N SER A 235 24.95 26.30 -2.38
CA SER A 235 25.29 27.53 -1.64
C SER A 235 25.02 27.47 -0.12
N GLN A 236 24.39 26.41 0.40
CA GLN A 236 24.02 26.30 1.83
C GLN A 236 25.03 25.52 2.70
N LEU A 237 26.12 25.01 2.12
CA LEU A 237 27.29 24.53 2.88
C LEU A 237 28.43 25.53 2.69
N GLY A 238 28.84 26.19 3.78
CA GLY A 238 29.72 27.37 3.78
C GLY A 238 31.20 27.12 3.47
N VAL A 239 31.51 26.35 2.42
CA VAL A 239 32.89 26.08 1.98
C VAL A 239 33.37 27.20 1.06
N LYS A 240 34.14 28.15 1.62
CA LYS A 240 34.83 29.18 0.83
C LYS A 240 35.99 28.56 0.02
N ILE A 241 35.71 28.09 -1.19
CA ILE A 241 36.77 27.77 -2.17
C ILE A 241 37.35 29.09 -2.68
N ALA A 242 38.61 29.37 -2.36
CA ALA A 242 39.30 30.58 -2.80
C ALA A 242 39.66 30.47 -4.29
N ALA A 243 38.93 31.17 -5.15
CA ALA A 243 39.21 31.24 -6.58
C ALA A 243 40.48 32.10 -6.84
N SER A 244 41.60 31.44 -7.09
CA SER A 244 42.86 32.10 -7.46
C SER A 244 42.73 32.79 -8.81
N THR A 245 42.88 34.12 -8.83
CA THR A 245 42.72 34.92 -10.05
C THR A 245 43.90 34.74 -11.01
N VAL A 246 43.70 33.97 -12.09
CA VAL A 246 44.56 34.02 -13.28
C VAL A 246 43.94 35.01 -14.28
N LYS A 247 44.73 35.96 -14.76
CA LYS A 247 44.26 37.07 -15.61
C LYS A 247 44.19 36.67 -17.08
N ASN A 248 43.19 37.19 -17.80
CA ASN A 248 43.09 37.11 -19.26
C ASN A 248 44.27 37.83 -19.95
N SER A 249 44.70 37.29 -21.10
CA SER A 249 45.49 38.02 -22.11
C SER A 249 44.96 37.77 -23.52
N SER A 250 44.26 38.78 -24.03
CA SER A 250 43.75 38.99 -25.40
C SER A 250 44.44 38.26 -26.57
N GLY A 251 43.63 37.72 -27.50
CA GLY A 251 44.02 37.31 -28.86
C GLY A 251 43.01 37.75 -29.91
N LYS A 252 43.47 38.37 -31.02
CA LYS A 252 42.62 39.02 -32.05
C LYS A 252 41.85 38.00 -32.92
N GLY A 253 40.65 38.35 -33.37
CA GLY A 253 39.83 37.54 -34.31
C GLY A 253 39.69 38.13 -35.71
N VAL A 254 38.96 37.44 -36.60
CA VAL A 254 38.61 37.86 -37.98
C VAL A 254 37.20 37.30 -38.35
N LYS A 255 36.46 37.99 -39.23
CA LYS A 255 35.20 37.50 -39.85
C LYS A 255 35.47 36.90 -41.23
N ARG A 256 34.77 35.81 -41.62
CA ARG A 256 33.99 35.69 -42.90
C ARG A 256 33.43 34.28 -43.20
N LYS A 257 32.25 34.28 -43.84
CA LYS A 257 31.63 33.30 -44.78
C LYS A 257 31.52 31.80 -44.41
N ALA A 258 30.35 31.25 -44.73
CA ALA A 258 30.14 29.82 -44.96
C ALA A 258 30.54 29.41 -46.40
N PRO A 259 30.85 28.13 -46.61
CA PRO A 259 30.29 27.37 -47.74
C PRO A 259 29.63 26.05 -47.29
N GLU A 260 29.13 25.26 -48.24
CA GLU A 260 28.28 24.09 -48.03
C GLU A 260 29.02 22.74 -48.07
N THR A 261 28.33 21.64 -47.73
CA THR A 261 28.63 20.22 -48.06
C THR A 261 30.00 19.66 -47.59
N THR A 262 30.07 18.71 -46.63
CA THR A 262 29.71 17.29 -46.86
C THR A 262 29.86 16.44 -45.57
N SER A 263 29.19 15.28 -45.55
CA SER A 263 29.47 14.05 -44.78
C SER A 263 30.31 14.10 -43.47
N SER A 264 29.63 13.91 -42.32
CA SER A 264 29.87 12.72 -41.46
C SER A 264 28.72 12.55 -40.45
N ARG A 265 28.59 11.35 -39.86
CA ARG A 265 27.33 10.87 -39.25
C ARG A 265 27.46 10.56 -37.76
N ALA A 266 27.22 11.56 -36.91
CA ALA A 266 26.87 11.37 -35.50
C ALA A 266 25.34 11.46 -35.31
N LYS A 267 24.74 10.51 -34.60
CA LYS A 267 23.28 10.50 -34.36
C LYS A 267 22.94 10.94 -32.93
N MET A 268 22.16 12.00 -32.81
CA MET A 268 21.38 12.28 -31.59
C MET A 268 20.19 11.29 -31.47
N PRO A 269 19.64 11.06 -30.27
CA PRO A 269 18.53 10.13 -30.05
C PRO A 269 17.25 10.55 -30.76
N ARG A 270 16.40 9.57 -31.08
CA ARG A 270 15.06 9.76 -31.70
C ARG A 270 13.95 9.77 -30.65
N THR A 271 12.85 10.43 -30.97
CA THR A 271 11.70 10.71 -30.10
C THR A 271 10.64 9.60 -30.09
N LEU A 272 9.72 9.69 -29.11
CA LEU A 272 8.62 8.76 -28.83
C LEU A 272 7.49 8.78 -29.88
N GLN A 273 7.79 8.40 -31.13
CA GLN A 273 6.79 8.31 -32.21
C GLN A 273 6.89 7.04 -33.08
N SER A 274 7.71 6.06 -32.69
CA SER A 274 7.81 4.74 -33.36
C SER A 274 6.93 3.65 -32.71
N PHE A 275 5.83 4.03 -32.07
CA PHE A 275 5.02 3.12 -31.21
C PHE A 275 3.72 2.60 -31.84
N PHE A 276 3.38 3.01 -33.07
CA PHE A 276 2.10 2.69 -33.71
C PHE A 276 2.23 1.83 -34.98
N ASN A 277 2.23 0.51 -34.77
CA ASN A 277 1.73 -0.54 -35.68
C ASN A 277 2.45 -0.79 -37.05
N PRO A 278 2.20 -1.95 -37.72
CA PRO A 278 2.19 -3.32 -37.15
C PRO A 278 2.87 -4.38 -38.08
N SER A 279 2.88 -5.65 -37.62
CA SER A 279 2.77 -6.93 -38.41
C SER A 279 3.92 -7.96 -38.29
N THR A 280 3.52 -9.24 -38.09
CA THR A 280 4.10 -10.52 -38.62
C THR A 280 5.62 -10.84 -38.49
N SER A 281 6.08 -12.06 -38.17
CA SER A 281 5.42 -13.38 -37.96
C SER A 281 6.41 -14.49 -37.53
N GLY A 282 5.92 -15.51 -36.81
CA GLY A 282 6.52 -16.88 -36.71
C GLY A 282 7.64 -17.10 -35.68
N GLN A 283 7.95 -18.33 -35.23
CA GLN A 283 7.23 -19.62 -35.24
C GLN A 283 7.89 -20.61 -34.23
N SER A 284 7.25 -21.75 -33.92
CA SER A 284 7.75 -22.96 -33.18
C SER A 284 7.22 -23.17 -31.75
N THR A 285 7.17 -24.40 -31.18
CA THR A 285 6.25 -25.55 -31.42
C THR A 285 6.62 -26.78 -30.54
N LEU A 286 5.65 -27.41 -29.86
CA LEU A 286 5.70 -28.79 -29.26
C LEU A 286 6.69 -28.97 -28.06
N THR A 287 6.60 -29.91 -27.11
CA THR A 287 5.74 -31.08 -26.73
C THR A 287 5.47 -30.99 -25.19
N SER A 288 4.43 -31.49 -24.50
CA SER A 288 3.58 -32.72 -24.48
C SER A 288 3.98 -33.77 -23.40
N GLU A 289 2.98 -34.49 -22.85
CA GLU A 289 3.03 -35.63 -21.88
C GLU A 289 3.17 -35.27 -20.37
N LYS A 290 2.24 -35.61 -19.44
CA LYS A 290 1.83 -36.90 -18.77
C LYS A 290 2.79 -37.33 -17.62
N THR A 291 2.41 -37.98 -16.52
CA THR A 291 1.16 -38.68 -16.07
C THR A 291 1.01 -38.69 -14.52
N GLU A 292 -0.10 -39.23 -13.98
CA GLU A 292 -0.33 -40.07 -12.74
C GLU A 292 0.75 -40.18 -11.61
N SER A 293 0.47 -40.48 -10.32
CA SER A 293 -0.73 -40.66 -9.44
C SER A 293 -0.23 -40.86 -7.96
N ASP A 294 -0.94 -41.20 -6.87
CA ASP A 294 -2.35 -41.54 -6.56
C ASP A 294 -2.78 -41.07 -5.13
N ARG A 295 -2.42 -41.75 -4.03
CA ARG A 295 -3.04 -41.61 -2.67
C ARG A 295 -2.08 -41.79 -1.46
N GLY A 296 -2.46 -41.24 -0.30
CA GLY A 296 -1.83 -41.52 1.02
C GLY A 296 -2.49 -40.77 2.20
N VAL A 297 -3.09 -41.50 3.14
CA VAL A 297 -4.12 -41.09 4.14
C VAL A 297 -4.07 -42.16 5.27
N GLU A 298 -4.19 -41.95 6.59
CA GLU A 298 -4.39 -40.82 7.55
C GLU A 298 -4.09 -41.38 8.99
N PRO A 299 -4.52 -40.85 10.18
CA PRO A 299 -5.00 -39.53 10.66
C PRO A 299 -4.38 -39.06 12.02
N THR A 300 -5.02 -38.06 12.67
CA THR A 300 -5.16 -37.79 14.14
C THR A 300 -3.93 -37.74 15.07
N THR A 301 -3.76 -36.69 15.88
CA THR A 301 -4.59 -36.48 17.10
C THR A 301 -4.57 -35.03 17.61
N GLU A 302 -5.63 -34.65 18.32
CA GLU A 302 -5.82 -33.33 18.94
C GLU A 302 -5.29 -33.33 20.38
N ASN A 303 -4.93 -32.15 20.92
CA ASN A 303 -5.28 -31.84 22.30
C ASN A 303 -5.39 -30.33 22.54
N GLU A 304 -6.37 -29.94 23.35
CA GLU A 304 -6.74 -28.57 23.70
C GLU A 304 -6.46 -28.34 25.20
N LEU A 305 -5.94 -27.18 25.60
CA LEU A 305 -5.89 -26.79 27.02
C LEU A 305 -5.83 -25.27 27.18
N ALA A 306 -6.65 -24.76 28.10
CA ALA A 306 -7.01 -23.34 28.17
C ALA A 306 -6.38 -22.57 29.35
N ALA A 307 -6.28 -21.26 29.14
CA ALA A 307 -6.29 -20.13 30.09
C ALA A 307 -6.05 -20.34 31.59
N GLN A 308 -5.22 -19.47 32.19
CA GLN A 308 -5.64 -18.39 33.12
C GLN A 308 -4.45 -17.41 33.36
N PRO A 309 -4.66 -16.15 33.78
CA PRO A 309 -3.61 -15.14 33.92
C PRO A 309 -3.20 -14.86 35.38
N PRO A 310 -2.06 -14.18 35.61
CA PRO A 310 -1.80 -13.40 36.82
C PRO A 310 -1.87 -11.89 36.57
N SER A 311 -2.25 -11.13 37.59
CA SER A 311 -2.37 -9.66 37.57
C SER A 311 -1.18 -8.96 38.26
N SER A 312 -0.85 -7.76 37.79
CA SER A 312 -0.45 -6.61 38.64
C SER A 312 -0.09 -5.39 37.79
N PHE A 313 -0.60 -4.21 38.16
CA PHE A 313 -0.17 -2.94 37.58
C PHE A 313 0.95 -2.34 38.43
N LEU A 314 2.11 -2.06 37.82
CA LEU A 314 3.17 -1.24 38.42
C LEU A 314 3.05 0.22 37.96
N SER A 315 3.40 1.17 38.84
CA SER A 315 3.11 2.59 38.60
C SER A 315 4.09 3.26 37.62
N SER A 316 3.62 4.30 36.94
CA SER A 316 4.34 5.03 35.87
C SER A 316 5.66 5.71 36.29
N SER A 317 5.98 5.75 37.59
CA SER A 317 7.13 6.50 38.13
C SER A 317 8.51 5.85 37.88
N GLN A 318 8.57 4.52 37.71
CA GLN A 318 9.85 3.78 37.67
C GLN A 318 10.42 3.56 36.25
N LEU A 319 9.61 3.68 35.19
CA LEU A 319 9.96 3.27 33.83
C LEU A 319 10.90 4.23 33.05
N LYS A 320 11.42 5.30 33.65
CA LYS A 320 12.19 6.32 32.89
C LYS A 320 13.64 5.98 32.51
N PRO A 321 14.42 5.17 33.26
CA PRO A 321 15.80 4.86 32.87
C PRO A 321 15.90 3.87 31.68
N GLU A 322 15.14 2.77 31.73
CA GLU A 322 15.36 1.60 30.86
C GLU A 322 14.95 1.79 29.40
N TRP A 323 14.02 2.69 29.10
CA TRP A 323 13.53 2.87 27.73
C TRP A 323 14.52 3.60 26.83
N SER A 324 15.58 4.21 27.40
CA SER A 324 16.64 4.90 26.65
C SER A 324 17.64 3.95 25.98
N SER A 325 17.78 2.71 26.45
CA SER A 325 18.63 1.68 25.84
C SER A 325 17.92 0.86 24.76
N LEU A 326 16.59 0.86 24.71
CA LEU A 326 15.80 0.05 23.76
C LEU A 326 15.62 0.67 22.37
N PHE A 327 15.99 1.95 22.18
CA PHE A 327 15.75 2.68 20.92
C PHE A 327 17.01 3.19 20.21
N SER A 328 18.16 2.53 20.41
CA SER A 328 19.23 2.60 19.41
C SER A 328 18.75 1.92 18.13
N GLY A 329 18.40 2.71 17.11
CA GLY A 329 18.01 2.21 15.79
C GLY A 329 19.11 1.35 15.14
N PRO A 330 18.81 0.63 14.04
CA PRO A 330 19.73 -0.33 13.43
C PRO A 330 21.10 0.32 13.16
N PRO A 331 22.21 -0.41 13.43
CA PRO A 331 23.55 0.17 13.41
C PRO A 331 23.84 0.81 12.04
N LYS A 332 24.41 2.02 12.07
CA LYS A 332 24.74 2.76 10.85
C LYS A 332 25.64 1.88 9.95
N PRO A 333 25.35 1.79 8.64
CA PRO A 333 26.15 0.98 7.72
C PRO A 333 27.62 1.45 7.77
N PRO A 334 28.60 0.52 7.74
CA PRO A 334 29.99 0.91 7.60
C PRO A 334 30.21 1.67 6.28
N LEU A 335 31.24 2.51 6.26
CA LEU A 335 31.64 3.22 5.04
C LEU A 335 32.68 2.38 4.30
N CYS A 336 32.49 2.20 2.99
CA CYS A 336 33.43 1.43 2.19
C CYS A 336 34.77 2.17 2.01
N LYS A 337 35.89 1.45 2.23
CA LYS A 337 37.24 2.05 2.32
C LYS A 337 37.71 2.84 1.09
N LYS A 338 37.22 2.51 -0.12
CA LYS A 338 37.63 3.18 -1.38
C LYS A 338 36.84 4.46 -1.68
N HIS A 339 35.55 4.51 -1.31
CA HIS A 339 34.63 5.57 -1.73
C HIS A 339 34.04 6.39 -0.57
N ALA A 340 34.23 5.97 0.68
CA ALA A 340 33.63 6.55 1.89
C ALA A 340 32.08 6.60 1.88
N GLU A 341 31.44 5.83 1.01
CA GLU A 341 29.99 5.75 0.86
C GLU A 341 29.37 4.64 1.74
N PRO A 342 28.11 4.79 2.19
CA PRO A 342 27.37 3.75 2.90
C PRO A 342 27.31 2.42 2.12
N THR A 343 27.63 1.33 2.79
CA THR A 343 27.58 -0.03 2.22
C THR A 343 26.15 -0.60 2.18
N ILE A 344 25.89 -1.51 1.24
CA ILE A 344 24.61 -2.24 1.15
C ILE A 344 24.73 -3.56 1.90
N LEU A 345 23.74 -3.86 2.74
CA LEU A 345 23.59 -5.15 3.44
C LEU A 345 23.06 -6.21 2.47
N ARG A 346 23.71 -7.38 2.45
CA ARG A 346 23.33 -8.54 1.64
C ARG A 346 23.24 -9.78 2.53
N THR A 347 22.50 -10.79 2.09
CA THR A 347 22.31 -12.06 2.81
C THR A 347 22.77 -13.22 1.95
N VAL A 348 23.52 -14.17 2.53
CA VAL A 348 24.00 -15.35 1.81
C VAL A 348 22.83 -16.29 1.49
N ARG A 349 22.43 -16.35 0.20
CA ARG A 349 21.39 -17.27 -0.28
C ARG A 349 21.92 -18.67 -0.65
N LYS A 350 23.23 -18.81 -0.94
CA LYS A 350 23.86 -20.09 -1.28
C LYS A 350 23.79 -21.06 -0.10
N ALA A 351 23.48 -22.33 -0.37
CA ALA A 351 23.51 -23.38 0.64
C ALA A 351 24.93 -23.61 1.19
N GLY A 352 25.03 -23.83 2.50
CA GLY A 352 26.29 -24.01 3.23
C GLY A 352 26.22 -23.41 4.65
N PRO A 353 27.30 -23.53 5.46
CA PRO A 353 27.32 -23.12 6.87
C PRO A 353 27.08 -21.62 7.13
N THR A 354 27.09 -20.78 6.09
CA THR A 354 26.85 -19.34 6.17
C THR A 354 25.51 -18.90 5.57
N LYS A 355 24.66 -19.83 5.09
CA LYS A 355 23.32 -19.51 4.57
C LYS A 355 22.53 -18.69 5.60
N GLY A 356 21.91 -17.59 5.17
CA GLY A 356 21.17 -16.68 6.05
C GLY A 356 22.03 -15.66 6.81
N ARG A 357 23.37 -15.81 6.88
CA ARG A 357 24.24 -14.76 7.42
C ARG A 357 24.19 -13.52 6.53
N GLN A 358 24.24 -12.36 7.16
CA GLN A 358 24.35 -11.08 6.47
C GLN A 358 25.83 -10.68 6.30
N PHE A 359 26.09 -9.72 5.41
CA PHE A 359 27.38 -9.10 5.16
C PHE A 359 27.20 -7.78 4.40
N TRP A 360 28.15 -6.86 4.55
CA TRP A 360 28.19 -5.54 3.91
C TRP A 360 29.09 -5.54 2.68
N VAL A 361 28.66 -4.88 1.60
CA VAL A 361 29.45 -4.62 0.39
C VAL A 361 29.36 -3.18 -0.07
N CYS A 362 30.34 -2.74 -0.87
CA CYS A 362 30.27 -1.47 -1.59
C CYS A 362 28.95 -1.34 -2.38
N SER A 363 28.37 -0.14 -2.39
CA SER A 363 27.08 0.21 -2.99
C SER A 363 27.12 0.46 -4.50
N ARG A 364 28.30 0.71 -5.05
CA ARG A 364 28.53 1.00 -6.49
C ARG A 364 28.37 -0.25 -7.37
N PRO A 365 28.04 -0.10 -8.67
CA PRO A 365 27.82 -1.23 -9.57
C PRO A 365 29.12 -1.96 -9.96
N ALA A 366 29.05 -3.27 -10.21
CA ALA A 366 30.18 -4.04 -10.70
C ALA A 366 30.65 -3.57 -12.09
N GLY A 367 31.96 -3.53 -12.31
CA GLY A 367 32.57 -3.11 -13.58
C GLY A 367 34.10 -3.23 -13.55
N SER A 368 34.79 -2.59 -14.49
CA SER A 368 36.26 -2.61 -14.54
C SER A 368 36.90 -1.96 -13.31
N GLN A 369 37.98 -2.55 -12.79
CA GLN A 369 38.79 -1.98 -11.71
C GLN A 369 39.46 -0.65 -12.11
N SER A 370 39.58 -0.37 -13.42
CA SER A 370 40.14 0.88 -13.97
C SER A 370 39.20 2.09 -13.89
N ASP A 371 37.92 1.89 -13.61
CA ASP A 371 36.95 2.97 -13.42
C ASP A 371 36.77 3.28 -11.92
N PRO A 372 36.95 4.53 -11.45
CA PRO A 372 36.71 4.88 -10.05
C PRO A 372 35.24 4.72 -9.62
N ASN A 373 34.29 4.64 -10.55
CA ASN A 373 32.86 4.54 -10.27
C ASN A 373 32.33 3.11 -10.06
N THR A 374 33.18 2.10 -10.15
CA THR A 374 32.79 0.70 -9.96
C THR A 374 32.91 0.24 -8.51
N GLN A 375 32.22 -0.86 -8.20
CA GLN A 375 32.23 -1.54 -6.91
C GLN A 375 33.67 -1.86 -6.46
N CYS A 376 34.03 -1.47 -5.24
CA CYS A 376 35.27 -1.94 -4.63
C CYS A 376 35.12 -3.31 -3.96
N ASP A 377 36.27 -3.92 -3.70
CA ASP A 377 36.50 -5.15 -2.94
C ASP A 377 36.13 -5.05 -1.44
N PHE A 378 35.51 -3.95 -1.00
CA PHE A 378 35.03 -3.82 0.37
C PHE A 378 33.99 -4.91 0.68
N PHE A 379 34.36 -5.75 1.65
CA PHE A 379 33.54 -6.78 2.27
C PHE A 379 33.73 -6.73 3.78
N GLN A 380 32.64 -6.84 4.54
CA GLN A 380 32.64 -7.00 6.00
C GLN A 380 31.47 -7.92 6.39
N TRP A 381 31.69 -8.84 7.33
CA TRP A 381 30.61 -9.65 7.91
C TRP A 381 29.69 -8.80 8.81
#